data_AF-A0A948XFD8-F1
#
_entry.id   AF-A0A948XFD8-F1
#
_cell.length_a   1.000
_cell.length_b   1.000
_cell.length_c   1.000
_cell.angle_alpha   90.00
_cell.angle_beta   90.00
_cell.angle_gamma   90.00
#
_symmetry.space_group_name_H-M   'P 1'
#
loop_
_entity.id
_entity.type
_entity.pdbx_description
1 polymer ?
#
loop_
_entity_poly.entity_id
_entity_poly.type
_entity_poly.pdbx_seq_one_letter_code
_entity_poly.pdbx_strand_id
1 'polypeptide(L)'
;MRLFKPILAGVRTGDRLLACLGASVGIAFSILIFSFLPLHGSDFPLVVAPLGASAVLVFAVPSSPMAQPWSVIGGNIISTVIGVLVYQAVPDMGLAASFAVGAAILIMSLLRCLHPPGGASALTAVIGSDAIHTAGFEFALLPVGINSATLVVAGWLFHRLTSHSYPHRPAPATDAGLHLADIDAALEDMHESFDISREDLEALLSRAEMHAAKRKRS
;
A
#
# COMPACT_ATOMS: atom_id res chain seq x y z
N MET A 1 -17.03 29.25 -6.90
CA MET A 1 -17.06 27.78 -6.73
C MET A 1 -15.62 27.27 -6.73
N ARG A 2 -15.03 26.95 -5.57
CA ARG A 2 -13.71 26.30 -5.50
C ARG A 2 -13.96 24.79 -5.61
N LEU A 3 -14.12 24.31 -6.84
CA LEU A 3 -14.48 22.92 -7.18
C LEU A 3 -13.40 21.88 -6.85
N PHE A 4 -12.18 22.32 -6.49
CA PHE A 4 -11.08 21.45 -6.16
C PHE A 4 -10.18 22.12 -5.12
N LYS A 5 -10.18 21.59 -3.90
CA LYS A 5 -9.15 21.87 -2.89
C LYS A 5 -8.40 20.56 -2.68
N PRO A 6 -7.25 20.35 -3.35
CA PRO A 6 -6.51 19.11 -3.18
C PRO A 6 -6.07 19.00 -1.72
N ILE A 7 -6.42 17.87 -1.09
CA ILE A 7 -5.91 17.52 0.23
C ILE A 7 -4.47 17.04 0.01
N LEU A 8 -3.52 17.74 0.60
CA LEU A 8 -2.11 17.36 0.51
C LEU A 8 -1.81 16.31 1.59
N ALA A 9 -1.39 15.13 1.17
CA ALA A 9 -0.80 14.17 2.10
C ALA A 9 0.47 14.77 2.74
N GLY A 10 0.58 14.69 4.06
CA GLY A 10 1.71 15.20 4.84
C GLY A 10 1.43 16.55 5.51
N VAL A 11 1.68 16.59 6.82
CA VAL A 11 1.39 17.71 7.72
C VAL A 11 2.33 18.89 7.45
N ARG A 12 3.62 18.63 7.13
CA ARG A 12 4.64 19.66 6.88
C ARG A 12 5.51 19.35 5.65
N THR A 13 6.09 20.39 5.06
CA THR A 13 7.02 20.27 3.91
C THR A 13 8.27 19.43 4.24
N GLY A 14 8.75 19.49 5.49
CA GLY A 14 9.88 18.68 5.95
C GLY A 14 9.60 17.18 5.88
N ASP A 15 8.45 16.75 6.38
CA ASP A 15 8.02 15.35 6.36
C ASP A 15 7.89 14.82 4.92
N ARG A 16 7.46 15.69 3.99
CA ARG A 16 7.38 15.34 2.56
C ARG A 16 8.76 15.12 1.93
N LEU A 17 9.72 16.00 2.21
CA LEU A 17 11.10 15.84 1.73
C LEU A 17 11.73 14.57 2.31
N LEU A 18 11.48 14.31 3.58
CA LEU A 18 11.94 13.12 4.26
C LEU A 18 11.33 11.85 3.65
N ALA A 19 10.02 11.84 3.36
CA ALA A 19 9.35 10.75 2.67
C ALA A 19 9.90 10.52 1.25
N CYS A 20 10.18 11.58 0.49
CA CYS A 20 10.80 11.47 -0.84
C CYS A 20 12.21 10.84 -0.75
N LEU A 21 13.01 11.25 0.23
CA LEU A 21 14.32 10.67 0.47
C LEU A 21 14.19 9.19 0.87
N GLY A 22 13.27 8.87 1.79
CA GLY A 22 12.96 7.51 2.22
C GLY A 22 12.57 6.60 1.05
N ALA A 23 11.66 7.07 0.19
CA ALA A 23 11.26 6.33 -1.01
C ALA A 23 12.42 6.09 -1.98
N SER A 24 13.25 7.12 -2.19
CA SER A 24 14.41 7.03 -3.09
C SER A 24 15.44 6.02 -2.58
N VAL A 25 15.77 6.09 -1.28
CA VAL A 25 16.69 5.16 -0.61
C VAL A 25 16.10 3.76 -0.56
N GLY A 26 14.81 3.62 -0.26
CA GLY A 26 14.12 2.33 -0.19
C GLY A 26 14.10 1.60 -1.53
N ILE A 27 13.80 2.31 -2.63
CA ILE A 27 13.86 1.73 -3.98
C ILE A 27 15.29 1.37 -4.37
N ALA A 28 16.27 2.25 -4.12
CA ALA A 28 17.68 1.95 -4.38
C ALA A 28 18.16 0.72 -3.60
N PHE A 29 17.72 0.59 -2.34
CA PHE A 29 18.02 -0.56 -1.51
C PHE A 29 17.40 -1.86 -2.04
N SER A 30 16.13 -1.83 -2.48
CA SER A 30 15.49 -2.99 -3.11
C SER A 30 16.22 -3.44 -4.39
N ILE A 31 16.59 -2.48 -5.26
CA ILE A 31 17.38 -2.76 -6.47
C ILE A 31 18.72 -3.40 -6.12
N LEU A 32 19.42 -2.85 -5.12
CA LEU A 32 20.73 -3.32 -4.69
C LEU A 32 20.66 -4.74 -4.13
N ILE A 33 19.68 -5.03 -3.26
CA ILE A 33 19.50 -6.37 -2.70
C ILE A 33 19.21 -7.38 -3.81
N PHE A 34 18.33 -7.02 -4.74
CA PHE A 34 17.98 -7.92 -5.84
C PHE A 34 19.17 -8.16 -6.78
N SER A 35 20.01 -7.15 -7.04
CA SER A 35 21.19 -7.29 -7.92
C SER A 35 22.30 -8.17 -7.34
N PHE A 36 22.36 -8.36 -6.02
CA PHE A 36 23.30 -9.27 -5.37
C PHE A 36 22.83 -10.73 -5.33
N LEU A 37 21.60 -11.03 -5.72
CA LEU A 37 21.13 -12.41 -5.77
C LEU A 37 21.77 -13.15 -6.94
N PRO A 38 22.22 -14.40 -6.75
CA PRO A 38 22.90 -15.16 -7.78
C PRO A 38 21.93 -15.75 -8.81
N LEU A 39 20.98 -14.96 -9.31
CA LEU A 39 20.02 -15.31 -10.36
C LEU A 39 20.66 -15.14 -11.76
N HIS A 40 21.90 -15.61 -11.91
CA HIS A 40 22.69 -15.48 -13.13
C HIS A 40 22.02 -16.29 -14.26
N GLY A 41 21.59 -15.60 -15.32
CA GLY A 41 21.01 -16.21 -16.53
C GLY A 41 19.49 -16.03 -16.70
N SER A 42 18.81 -15.46 -15.70
CA SER A 42 17.40 -15.08 -15.82
C SER A 42 17.26 -13.58 -16.09
N ASP A 43 16.58 -13.21 -17.19
CA ASP A 43 16.29 -11.82 -17.60
C ASP A 43 15.19 -11.17 -16.72
N PHE A 44 15.33 -11.27 -15.40
CA PHE A 44 14.41 -10.64 -14.47
C PHE A 44 14.64 -9.13 -14.41
N PRO A 45 13.57 -8.32 -14.36
CA PRO A 45 13.72 -6.90 -14.09
C PRO A 45 14.25 -6.69 -12.67
N LEU A 46 15.24 -5.80 -12.51
CA LEU A 46 15.81 -5.46 -11.20
C LEU A 46 14.76 -4.92 -10.22
N VAL A 47 13.79 -4.17 -10.75
CA VAL A 47 12.64 -3.65 -10.02
C VAL A 47 11.44 -3.62 -10.95
N VAL A 48 10.25 -3.85 -10.40
CA VAL A 48 8.99 -3.80 -11.17
C VAL A 48 8.30 -2.46 -10.92
N ALA A 49 7.71 -1.86 -11.97
CA ALA A 49 7.11 -0.52 -11.89
C ALA A 49 6.10 -0.31 -10.73
N PRO A 50 5.26 -1.29 -10.34
CA PRO A 50 4.37 -1.16 -9.18
C PRO A 50 5.07 -0.84 -7.85
N LEU A 51 6.38 -1.13 -7.71
CA LEU A 51 7.13 -0.83 -6.50
C LEU A 51 7.29 0.68 -6.29
N GLY A 52 7.28 1.48 -7.36
CA GLY A 52 7.27 2.94 -7.25
C GLY A 52 6.02 3.44 -6.50
N ALA A 53 4.84 2.95 -6.89
CA ALA A 53 3.59 3.27 -6.18
C ALA A 53 3.54 2.66 -4.77
N SER A 54 4.14 1.48 -4.57
CA SER A 54 4.31 0.90 -3.24
C SER A 54 5.16 1.80 -2.34
N ALA A 55 6.23 2.38 -2.86
CA ALA A 55 7.10 3.30 -2.12
C ALA A 55 6.36 4.58 -1.73
N VAL A 56 5.50 5.12 -2.60
CA VAL A 56 4.63 6.25 -2.23
C VAL A 56 3.79 5.91 -1.00
N LEU A 57 3.14 4.74 -0.98
CA LEU A 57 2.32 4.33 0.16
C LEU A 57 3.16 4.11 1.43
N VAL A 58 4.25 3.34 1.32
CA VAL A 58 5.08 2.97 2.45
C VAL A 58 5.75 4.18 3.10
N PHE A 59 6.22 5.15 2.32
CA PHE A 59 7.01 6.28 2.84
C PHE A 59 6.19 7.56 3.07
N ALA A 60 5.18 7.85 2.25
CA ALA A 60 4.40 9.09 2.36
C ALA A 60 3.12 8.95 3.19
N VAL A 61 2.52 7.75 3.25
CA VAL A 61 1.28 7.48 4.02
C VAL A 61 1.38 6.15 4.80
N PRO A 62 2.37 6.01 5.71
CA PRO A 62 2.67 4.74 6.40
C PRO A 62 1.55 4.22 7.30
N SER A 63 0.64 5.10 7.74
CA SER A 63 -0.57 4.78 8.52
C SER A 63 -1.64 4.06 7.69
N SER A 64 -1.58 4.15 6.37
CA SER A 64 -2.58 3.54 5.49
C SER A 64 -2.65 2.02 5.69
N PRO A 65 -3.85 1.42 5.82
CA PRO A 65 -4.01 -0.04 5.81
C PRO A 65 -3.40 -0.69 4.55
N MET A 66 -3.38 0.03 3.44
CA MET A 66 -2.83 -0.43 2.17
C MET A 66 -1.30 -0.36 2.12
N ALA A 67 -0.68 0.41 3.00
CA ALA A 67 0.77 0.49 3.15
C ALA A 67 1.32 -0.59 4.10
N GLN A 68 0.47 -1.31 4.84
CA GLN A 68 0.91 -2.28 5.84
C GLN A 68 1.62 -3.50 5.20
N PRO A 69 2.53 -4.18 5.91
CA PRO A 69 3.36 -5.26 5.36
C PRO A 69 2.59 -6.34 4.60
N TRP A 70 1.45 -6.81 5.16
CA TRP A 70 0.63 -7.84 4.51
C TRP A 70 0.02 -7.36 3.20
N SER A 71 -0.47 -6.11 3.17
CA SER A 71 -0.99 -5.49 1.96
C SER A 71 0.10 -5.37 0.89
N VAL A 72 1.29 -4.85 1.24
CA VAL A 72 2.36 -4.65 0.26
C VAL A 72 2.89 -5.99 -0.29
N ILE A 73 3.23 -6.93 0.59
CA ILE A 73 3.84 -8.20 0.18
C ILE A 73 2.79 -9.12 -0.43
N GLY A 74 1.70 -9.38 0.30
CA GLY A 74 0.63 -10.27 -0.15
C GLY A 74 -0.07 -9.70 -1.38
N GLY A 75 -0.42 -8.42 -1.36
CA GLY A 75 -1.12 -7.77 -2.46
C GLY A 75 -0.35 -7.80 -3.78
N ASN A 76 0.97 -7.56 -3.76
CA ASN A 76 1.78 -7.66 -4.98
C ASN A 76 1.95 -9.10 -5.45
N ILE A 77 2.37 -10.03 -4.58
CA ILE A 77 2.63 -11.43 -4.96
C ILE A 77 1.36 -12.10 -5.47
N ILE A 78 0.26 -12.01 -4.72
CA ILE A 78 -1.00 -12.66 -5.06
C ILE A 78 -1.54 -12.08 -6.38
N SER A 79 -1.50 -10.77 -6.55
CA SER A 79 -1.97 -10.14 -7.79
C SER A 79 -1.14 -10.58 -8.99
N THR A 80 0.19 -10.66 -8.87
CA THR A 80 1.04 -11.18 -9.95
C THR A 80 0.74 -12.64 -10.26
N VAL A 81 0.53 -13.49 -9.26
CA VAL A 81 0.12 -14.90 -9.46
C VAL A 81 -1.20 -14.98 -10.23
N ILE A 82 -2.20 -14.17 -9.86
CA ILE A 82 -3.47 -14.07 -10.59
C ILE A 82 -3.25 -13.60 -12.02
N GLY A 83 -2.39 -12.60 -12.25
CA GLY A 83 -2.05 -12.13 -13.59
C GLY A 83 -1.41 -13.21 -14.46
N VAL A 84 -0.48 -14.00 -13.92
CA VAL A 84 0.12 -15.15 -14.62
C VAL A 84 -0.93 -16.20 -14.97
N LEU A 85 -1.81 -16.55 -14.03
CA LEU A 85 -2.90 -17.51 -14.26
C LEU A 85 -3.84 -17.06 -15.37
N VAL A 86 -4.23 -15.78 -15.36
CA VAL A 86 -5.13 -15.22 -16.37
C VAL A 86 -4.45 -15.13 -17.73
N TYR A 87 -3.18 -14.72 -17.79
CA TYR A 87 -2.40 -14.72 -19.03
C TYR A 87 -2.35 -16.11 -19.68
N GLN A 88 -2.16 -17.17 -18.88
CA GLN A 88 -2.16 -18.55 -19.38
C GLN A 88 -3.54 -19.05 -19.82
N ALA A 89 -4.62 -18.51 -19.24
CA ALA A 89 -5.99 -18.98 -19.48
C ALA A 89 -6.73 -18.21 -20.59
N VAL A 90 -6.36 -16.96 -20.85
CA VAL A 90 -7.10 -16.06 -21.74
C VAL A 90 -6.22 -15.66 -22.93
N PRO A 91 -6.50 -16.15 -24.16
CA PRO A 91 -5.66 -15.90 -25.33
C PRO A 91 -5.62 -14.43 -25.79
N ASP A 92 -6.73 -13.70 -25.62
CA ASP A 92 -6.79 -12.28 -25.97
C ASP A 92 -6.16 -11.44 -24.87
N MET A 93 -5.09 -10.71 -25.19
CA MET A 93 -4.31 -9.97 -24.22
C MET A 93 -5.09 -8.82 -23.56
N GLY A 94 -6.03 -8.18 -24.28
CA GLY A 94 -6.85 -7.09 -23.75
C GLY A 94 -7.86 -7.59 -22.72
N LEU A 95 -8.51 -8.72 -23.00
CA LEU A 95 -9.38 -9.42 -22.08
C LEU A 95 -8.60 -9.99 -20.89
N ALA A 96 -7.44 -10.60 -21.13
CA ALA A 96 -6.57 -11.11 -20.08
C ALA A 96 -6.17 -10.00 -19.10
N ALA A 97 -5.78 -8.83 -19.61
CA ALA A 97 -5.41 -7.68 -18.79
C ALA A 97 -6.59 -7.21 -17.93
N SER A 98 -7.77 -7.09 -18.53
CA SER A 98 -8.98 -6.66 -17.84
C SER A 98 -9.40 -7.65 -16.74
N PHE A 99 -9.40 -8.95 -17.04
CA PHE A 99 -9.74 -9.99 -16.07
C PHE A 99 -8.70 -10.12 -14.97
N ALA A 100 -7.41 -10.00 -15.28
CA ALA A 100 -6.33 -10.08 -14.29
C ALA A 100 -6.47 -8.98 -13.23
N VAL A 101 -6.70 -7.74 -13.64
CA VAL A 101 -6.90 -6.61 -12.71
C VAL A 101 -8.15 -6.81 -11.85
N GLY A 102 -9.28 -7.17 -12.46
CA GLY A 102 -10.53 -7.38 -11.73
C GLY A 102 -10.44 -8.54 -10.73
N ALA A 103 -9.85 -9.67 -11.15
CA ALA A 103 -9.63 -10.83 -10.29
C ALA A 103 -8.64 -10.52 -9.17
N ALA A 104 -7.56 -9.80 -9.44
CA ALA A 104 -6.60 -9.39 -8.43
C ALA A 104 -7.24 -8.52 -7.33
N ILE A 105 -8.08 -7.55 -7.70
CA ILE A 105 -8.83 -6.73 -6.74
C ILE A 105 -9.74 -7.59 -5.86
N LEU A 106 -10.49 -8.51 -6.48
CA LEU A 106 -11.37 -9.43 -5.75
C LEU A 106 -10.58 -10.29 -4.75
N ILE A 107 -9.52 -10.95 -5.21
CA ILE A 107 -8.74 -11.87 -4.38
C ILE A 107 -8.01 -11.12 -3.26
N MET A 108 -7.43 -9.95 -3.54
CA MET A 108 -6.84 -9.11 -2.49
C MET A 108 -7.85 -8.68 -1.44
N SER A 109 -9.08 -8.34 -1.85
CA SER A 109 -10.17 -7.98 -0.94
C SER A 109 -10.54 -9.15 -0.03
N LEU A 110 -10.69 -10.35 -0.60
CA LEU A 110 -11.00 -11.58 0.15
C LEU A 110 -9.88 -11.95 1.14
N LEU A 111 -8.62 -11.78 0.75
CA LEU A 111 -7.44 -12.08 1.58
C LEU A 111 -7.00 -10.92 2.48
N ARG A 112 -7.74 -9.80 2.47
CA ARG A 112 -7.48 -8.60 3.27
C ARG A 112 -6.07 -8.03 3.07
N CYS A 113 -5.55 -8.13 1.86
CA CYS A 113 -4.24 -7.59 1.45
C CYS A 113 -4.40 -6.57 0.32
N LEU A 114 -5.47 -5.77 0.36
CA LEU A 114 -5.76 -4.79 -0.70
C LEU A 114 -4.64 -3.75 -0.77
N HIS A 115 -3.91 -3.79 -1.89
CA HIS A 115 -2.79 -2.91 -2.16
C HIS A 115 -2.90 -2.45 -3.62
N PRO A 116 -3.20 -1.17 -3.89
CA PRO A 116 -3.47 -0.69 -5.25
C PRO A 116 -2.35 -1.00 -6.26
N PRO A 117 -1.05 -0.92 -5.89
CA PRO A 117 0.02 -1.38 -6.78
C PRO A 117 -0.09 -2.83 -7.22
N GLY A 118 -0.74 -3.70 -6.42
CA GLY A 118 -1.05 -5.08 -6.79
C GLY A 118 -1.84 -5.18 -8.09
N GLY A 119 -2.80 -4.27 -8.35
CA GLY A 119 -3.51 -4.23 -9.63
C GLY A 119 -2.57 -4.02 -10.82
N ALA A 120 -1.58 -3.14 -10.68
CA ALA A 120 -0.54 -2.93 -11.68
C ALA A 120 0.42 -4.13 -11.79
N SER A 121 0.67 -4.84 -10.68
CA SER A 121 1.46 -6.08 -10.65
C SER A 121 0.76 -7.23 -11.39
N ALA A 122 -0.56 -7.38 -11.26
CA ALA A 122 -1.36 -8.30 -12.07
C ALA A 122 -1.31 -7.93 -13.56
N LEU A 123 -1.50 -6.64 -13.87
CA LEU A 123 -1.44 -6.15 -15.25
C LEU A 123 -0.08 -6.42 -15.89
N THR A 124 1.00 -6.15 -15.16
CA THR A 124 2.39 -6.37 -15.63
C THR A 124 2.67 -7.83 -15.95
N ALA A 125 2.10 -8.78 -15.21
CA ALA A 125 2.23 -10.20 -15.54
C ALA A 125 1.56 -10.56 -16.88
N VAL A 126 0.54 -9.81 -17.31
CA VAL A 126 -0.16 -10.02 -18.58
C VAL A 126 0.51 -9.30 -19.74
N ILE A 127 0.79 -8.00 -19.58
CA ILE A 127 1.34 -7.15 -20.66
C ILE A 127 2.87 -7.08 -20.66
N GLY A 128 3.51 -7.91 -19.83
CA GLY A 128 4.95 -7.99 -19.70
C GLY A 128 5.65 -8.50 -20.96
N SER A 129 6.99 -8.49 -20.93
CA SER A 129 7.81 -9.06 -21.98
C SER A 129 7.79 -10.59 -21.95
N ASP A 130 8.29 -11.22 -23.02
CA ASP A 130 8.48 -12.67 -23.09
C ASP A 130 9.31 -13.22 -21.91
N ALA A 131 10.26 -12.43 -21.38
CA ALA A 131 11.03 -12.80 -20.18
C ALA A 131 10.13 -12.92 -18.94
N ILE A 132 9.15 -12.02 -18.77
CA ILE A 132 8.16 -12.08 -17.68
C ILE A 132 7.23 -13.28 -17.87
N HIS A 133 6.76 -13.52 -19.10
CA HIS A 133 5.87 -14.65 -19.39
C HIS A 133 6.55 -15.99 -19.19
N THR A 134 7.82 -16.11 -19.63
CA THR A 134 8.64 -17.32 -19.46
C THR A 134 8.94 -17.60 -18.00
N ALA A 135 9.20 -16.56 -17.20
CA ALA A 135 9.36 -16.70 -15.76
C ALA A 135 8.11 -17.19 -15.04
N GLY A 136 6.92 -16.86 -15.55
CA GLY A 136 5.64 -17.30 -14.99
C GLY A 136 5.54 -17.00 -13.49
N PHE A 137 5.33 -18.03 -12.66
CA PHE A 137 5.17 -17.87 -11.22
C PHE A 137 6.45 -17.40 -10.50
N GLU A 138 7.63 -17.66 -11.07
CA GLU A 138 8.89 -17.16 -10.50
C GLU A 138 8.94 -15.64 -10.52
N PHE A 139 8.32 -14.99 -11.52
CA PHE A 139 8.19 -13.54 -11.57
C PHE A 139 7.47 -12.99 -10.32
N ALA A 140 6.44 -13.69 -9.82
CA ALA A 140 5.71 -13.28 -8.63
C ALA A 140 6.53 -13.42 -7.34
N LEU A 141 7.36 -14.46 -7.24
CA LEU A 141 8.11 -14.76 -6.03
C LEU A 141 9.46 -14.05 -5.97
N LEU A 142 10.18 -14.00 -7.09
CA LEU A 142 11.53 -13.46 -7.17
C LEU A 142 11.49 -11.93 -7.31
N PRO A 143 11.37 -11.31 -8.50
CA PRO A 143 11.47 -9.86 -8.60
C PRO A 143 10.34 -9.16 -7.85
N VAL A 144 9.09 -9.64 -7.93
CA VAL A 144 7.97 -8.99 -7.22
C VAL A 144 8.10 -9.19 -5.70
N GLY A 145 8.14 -10.45 -5.25
CA GLY A 145 8.16 -10.78 -3.82
C GLY A 145 9.37 -10.22 -3.08
N ILE A 146 10.58 -10.37 -3.62
CA ILE A 146 11.81 -9.89 -2.97
C ILE A 146 11.85 -8.36 -2.92
N ASN A 147 11.49 -7.67 -4.01
CA ASN A 147 11.43 -6.21 -3.99
C ASN A 147 10.38 -5.71 -2.99
N SER A 148 9.20 -6.33 -2.92
CA SER A 148 8.16 -5.95 -1.96
C SER A 148 8.59 -6.17 -0.51
N ALA A 149 9.20 -7.33 -0.20
CA ALA A 149 9.71 -7.62 1.13
C ALA A 149 10.83 -6.64 1.54
N THR A 150 11.78 -6.39 0.62
CA THR A 150 12.89 -5.46 0.87
C THR A 150 12.39 -4.04 1.07
N LEU A 151 11.39 -3.61 0.30
CA LEU A 151 10.78 -2.29 0.45
C LEU A 151 10.08 -2.13 1.80
N VAL A 152 9.37 -3.15 2.27
CA VAL A 152 8.74 -3.16 3.60
C VAL A 152 9.80 -3.10 4.70
N VAL A 153 10.91 -3.84 4.58
CA VAL A 153 12.02 -3.77 5.52
C VAL A 153 12.65 -2.37 5.53
N ALA A 154 12.87 -1.77 4.36
CA ALA A 154 13.38 -0.42 4.24
C ALA A 154 12.43 0.61 4.87
N GLY A 155 11.13 0.50 4.60
CA GLY A 155 10.09 1.34 5.21
C GLY A 155 10.07 1.21 6.73
N TRP A 156 10.15 -0.02 7.24
CA TRP A 156 10.23 -0.29 8.68
C TRP A 156 11.46 0.35 9.33
N LEU A 157 12.64 0.19 8.73
CA LEU A 157 13.87 0.83 9.23
C LEU A 157 13.77 2.35 9.19
N PHE A 158 13.28 2.91 8.08
CA PHE A 158 13.12 4.34 7.90
C PHE A 158 12.19 4.96 8.95
N HIS A 159 10.98 4.42 9.12
CA HIS A 159 9.99 4.96 10.06
C HIS A 159 10.39 4.77 11.52
N ARG A 160 11.12 3.69 11.83
CA ARG A 160 11.73 3.52 13.15
C ARG A 160 12.75 4.62 13.48
N LEU A 161 13.44 5.17 12.48
CA LEU A 161 14.40 6.26 12.66
C LEU A 161 13.75 7.65 12.67
N THR A 162 12.56 7.79 12.09
CA THR A 162 11.83 9.07 11.98
C THR A 162 10.66 9.18 12.96
N SER A 163 10.60 8.29 13.96
CA SER A 163 9.59 8.26 15.05
C SER A 163 8.14 8.04 14.60
N HIS A 164 7.89 7.54 13.38
CA HIS A 164 6.56 7.12 12.95
C HIS A 164 6.33 5.63 13.25
N SER A 165 5.11 5.27 13.66
CA SER A 165 4.74 3.88 13.91
C SER A 165 4.45 3.15 12.60
N TYR A 166 5.43 2.40 12.09
CA TYR A 166 5.24 1.45 10.99
C TYR A 166 5.79 0.07 11.40
N PRO A 167 4.99 -1.02 11.41
CA PRO A 167 3.57 -1.08 11.05
C PRO A 167 2.69 -0.27 12.02
N HIS A 168 1.64 0.34 11.49
CA HIS A 168 0.75 1.19 12.28
C HIS A 168 -0.08 0.34 13.24
N ARG A 169 -0.13 0.77 14.50
CA ARG A 169 -0.94 0.16 15.55
C ARG A 169 -1.94 1.22 16.03
N PRO A 170 -3.25 0.98 15.91
CA PRO A 170 -4.24 1.94 16.37
C PRO A 170 -4.08 2.17 17.88
N ALA A 171 -4.11 3.43 18.31
CA ALA A 171 -4.09 3.78 19.72
C ALA A 171 -5.35 3.22 20.43
N PRO A 172 -5.25 2.73 21.68
CA PRO A 172 -6.39 2.21 22.42
C PRO A 172 -7.43 3.32 22.64
N ALA A 173 -8.69 3.04 22.30
CA ALA A 173 -9.80 3.96 22.49
C ALA A 173 -10.09 4.14 23.99
N THR A 174 -9.82 5.32 24.53
CA THR A 174 -10.31 5.73 25.86
C THR A 174 -11.77 6.12 25.78
N ASP A 175 -12.61 5.47 26.60
CA ASP A 175 -14.04 5.77 26.72
C ASP A 175 -14.21 7.12 27.43
N ALA A 176 -14.38 8.19 26.65
CA ALA A 176 -14.52 9.54 27.15
C ALA A 176 -15.52 10.30 26.27
N GLY A 177 -16.39 11.12 26.87
CA GLY A 177 -17.27 12.03 26.13
C GLY A 177 -16.45 13.05 25.35
N LEU A 178 -16.04 12.67 24.14
CA LEU A 178 -15.09 13.37 23.27
C LEU A 178 -15.76 14.56 22.59
N HIS A 179 -15.12 15.73 22.65
CA HIS A 179 -15.44 16.86 21.79
C HIS A 179 -14.57 16.85 20.52
N LEU A 180 -15.04 17.49 19.45
CA LEU A 180 -14.30 17.60 18.19
C LEU A 180 -12.91 18.24 18.37
N ALA A 181 -12.80 19.19 19.31
CA ALA A 181 -11.53 19.83 19.65
C ALA A 181 -10.52 18.86 20.29
N ASP A 182 -10.99 17.83 21.01
CA ASP A 182 -10.13 16.80 21.59
C ASP A 182 -9.60 15.86 20.50
N ILE A 183 -10.39 15.63 19.45
CA ILE A 183 -9.98 14.85 18.27
C ILE A 183 -8.97 15.63 17.44
N ASP A 184 -9.18 16.92 17.23
CA ASP A 184 -8.23 17.77 16.51
C ASP A 184 -6.88 17.84 17.23
N ALA A 185 -6.90 18.00 18.55
CA ALA A 185 -5.69 17.95 19.38
C ALA A 185 -5.01 16.56 19.32
N ALA A 186 -5.79 15.48 19.36
CA ALA A 186 -5.25 14.12 19.23
C ALA A 186 -4.65 13.87 17.83
N LEU A 187 -5.28 14.34 16.76
CA LEU A 187 -4.76 14.23 15.40
C LEU A 187 -3.46 15.02 15.22
N GLU A 188 -3.33 16.19 15.86
CA GLU A 188 -2.09 16.95 15.88
C GLU A 188 -0.98 16.27 16.69
N ASP A 189 -1.31 15.67 17.84
CA ASP A 189 -0.36 14.99 18.72
C ASP A 189 0.12 13.64 18.16
N MET A 190 -0.72 12.96 17.39
CA MET A 190 -0.39 11.65 16.82
C MET A 190 0.66 11.72 15.70
N HIS A 191 0.96 12.90 15.14
CA HIS A 191 1.93 13.08 14.04
C HIS A 191 1.72 12.09 12.85
N GLU A 192 0.51 11.58 12.67
CA GLU A 192 0.14 10.59 11.66
C GLU A 192 -0.90 11.19 10.70
N SER A 193 -0.80 10.88 9.41
CA SER A 193 -1.80 11.29 8.42
C SER A 193 -2.92 10.27 8.33
N PHE A 194 -4.15 10.68 8.61
CA PHE A 194 -5.34 9.84 8.38
C PHE A 194 -6.01 10.25 7.06
N ASP A 195 -6.32 9.26 6.22
CA ASP A 195 -7.00 9.46 4.92
C ASP A 195 -8.53 9.51 5.11
N ILE A 196 -9.00 10.35 6.03
CA ILE A 196 -10.41 10.60 6.30
C ILE A 196 -10.59 12.12 6.37
N SER A 197 -11.56 12.67 5.63
CA SER A 197 -11.87 14.10 5.70
C SER A 197 -12.40 14.46 7.10
N ARG A 198 -12.19 15.70 7.55
CA ARG A 198 -12.68 16.12 8.88
C ARG A 198 -14.21 16.02 8.96
N GLU A 199 -14.87 16.30 7.86
CA GLU A 199 -16.32 16.22 7.70
C GLU A 199 -16.84 14.77 7.78
N ASP A 200 -16.13 13.82 7.15
CA ASP A 200 -16.47 12.38 7.26
C ASP A 200 -16.21 11.84 8.65
N LEU A 201 -15.16 12.31 9.33
CA LEU A 201 -14.84 11.95 10.70
C LEU A 201 -15.90 12.44 11.68
N GLU A 202 -16.34 13.69 11.54
CA GLU A 202 -17.45 14.26 12.31
C GLU A 202 -18.76 13.49 12.07
N ALA A 203 -19.06 13.16 10.81
CA ALA A 203 -20.24 12.35 10.47
C ALA A 203 -20.17 10.93 11.06
N LEU A 204 -18.98 10.33 11.10
CA LEU A 204 -18.72 9.03 11.75
C LEU A 204 -18.94 9.11 13.26
N LEU A 205 -18.39 10.14 13.91
CA LEU A 205 -18.50 10.34 15.35
C LEU A 205 -19.95 10.56 15.77
N SER A 206 -20.68 11.45 15.08
CA SER A 206 -22.09 11.71 15.34
C SER A 206 -22.94 10.43 15.21
N ARG A 207 -22.67 9.59 14.20
CA ARG A 207 -23.33 8.28 14.06
C ARG A 207 -22.96 7.33 15.20
N ALA A 208 -21.70 7.27 15.61
CA ALA A 208 -21.25 6.44 16.72
C ALA A 208 -21.93 6.85 18.05
N GLU A 209 -22.04 8.15 18.32
CA GLU A 209 -22.75 8.68 19.49
C GLU A 209 -24.24 8.31 19.49
N MET A 210 -24.92 8.42 18.33
CA MET A 210 -26.31 7.98 18.20
C MET A 210 -26.48 6.48 18.52
N HIS A 211 -25.56 5.63 18.04
CA HIS A 211 -25.58 4.20 18.35
C HIS A 211 -25.31 3.92 19.84
N ALA A 212 -24.36 4.65 20.45
CA ALA A 212 -24.07 4.54 21.88
C ALA A 212 -25.27 4.96 22.74
N ALA A 213 -25.96 6.04 22.36
CA ALA A 213 -27.17 6.53 23.03
C ALA A 213 -28.33 5.53 22.92
N LYS A 214 -28.51 4.87 21.76
CA LYS A 214 -29.51 3.80 21.58
C LYS A 214 -29.23 2.59 22.48
N ARG A 215 -27.97 2.14 22.55
CA ARG A 215 -27.56 1.03 23.42
C ARG A 215 -27.78 1.32 24.91
N LYS A 216 -27.62 2.57 25.36
CA LYS A 216 -27.89 2.97 26.74
C LYS A 216 -29.38 3.06 27.08
N ARG A 217 -30.27 3.07 26.08
CA ARG A 217 -31.73 3.15 26.23
C ARG A 217 -32.45 1.80 26.10
N SER A 218 -31.75 0.74 25.68
CA SER A 218 -32.22 -0.65 25.65
C SER A 218 -31.74 -1.40 26.88
#